data_AF-A0A850MQR7-F1
#
_entry.id   AF-A0A850MQR7-F1
#
_cell.length_a   1.000
_cell.length_b   1.000
_cell.length_c   1.000
_cell.angle_alpha   90.00
_cell.angle_beta   90.00
_cell.angle_gamma   90.00
#
_symmetry.space_group_name_H-M   'P 1'
#
loop_
_entity.id
_entity.type
_entity.pdbx_description
1 polymer ?
#
loop_
_entity_poly.entity_id
_entity_poly.type
_entity_poly.pdbx_seq_one_letter_code
_entity_poly.pdbx_strand_id
1 'polypeptide(L)'
;MSFPNPIDKVLQLIQNLKLFTEVKGIDEITSEIEGLLRDIYDLFMGLESFNRKKRLALLKLAHLFPKTLTTADLRKVMEYSENTSLSYVRNEIKELEEANLIVINKYKDKKLPFQIQINHNHKLMQLLIALTSFGIEYKEMVAEQVEEKNE
;
A
#
# COMPACT_ATOMS: atom_id res chain seq x y z
N MET A 1 -32.92 -4.99 8.42
CA MET A 1 -32.25 -4.13 9.42
C MET A 1 -31.23 -3.30 8.67
N SER A 2 -31.26 -1.97 8.80
CA SER A 2 -30.25 -1.11 8.17
C SER A 2 -28.96 -1.21 8.96
N PHE A 3 -27.85 -1.60 8.32
CA PHE A 3 -26.53 -1.50 8.94
C PHE A 3 -26.17 -0.01 8.99
N PRO A 4 -25.97 0.58 10.18
CA PRO A 4 -25.54 1.97 10.27
C PRO A 4 -24.16 2.10 9.63
N ASN A 5 -24.04 2.95 8.61
CA ASN A 5 -22.78 3.22 7.95
C ASN A 5 -21.80 3.83 8.98
N PRO A 6 -20.64 3.19 9.23
CA PRO A 6 -19.65 3.72 10.17
C PRO A 6 -19.17 5.13 9.83
N ILE A 7 -19.15 5.50 8.55
CA ILE A 7 -18.77 6.85 8.09
C ILE A 7 -19.80 7.88 8.58
N ASP A 8 -21.09 7.61 8.38
CA ASP A 8 -22.17 8.49 8.83
C ASP A 8 -22.13 8.68 10.35
N LYS A 9 -21.75 7.64 11.09
CA LYS A 9 -21.54 7.73 12.54
C LYS A 9 -20.40 8.68 12.90
N VAL A 10 -19.27 8.64 12.19
CA VAL A 10 -18.13 9.55 12.41
C VAL A 10 -18.52 10.99 12.06
N LEU A 11 -19.17 11.22 10.91
CA LEU A 11 -19.64 12.54 10.49
C LEU A 11 -20.65 13.12 11.49
N GLN A 12 -21.57 12.29 12.00
CA GLN A 12 -22.51 12.70 13.04
C GLN A 12 -21.81 13.08 14.35
N LEU A 13 -20.75 12.37 14.75
CA LEU A 13 -19.97 12.72 15.95
C LEU A 13 -19.29 14.09 15.79
N ILE A 14 -18.75 14.39 14.61
CA ILE A 14 -18.14 15.70 14.30
C ILE A 14 -19.20 16.80 14.35
N GLN A 15 -20.38 16.54 13.77
CA GLN A 15 -21.47 17.51 13.78
C GLN A 15 -22.02 17.76 15.19
N ASN A 16 -22.07 16.72 16.02
CA ASN A 16 -22.41 16.88 17.43
C ASN A 16 -21.37 17.77 18.14
N LEU A 17 -20.06 17.57 17.90
CA LEU A 17 -19.02 18.44 18.48
C LEU A 17 -19.23 19.92 18.08
N LYS A 18 -19.65 20.19 16.85
CA LYS A 18 -20.01 21.55 16.38
C LYS A 18 -21.17 22.18 17.15
N LEU A 19 -22.15 21.38 17.54
CA LEU A 19 -23.33 21.86 18.27
C LEU A 19 -23.04 22.12 19.75
N PHE A 20 -22.10 21.39 20.34
CA PHE A 20 -21.81 21.47 21.78
C PHE A 20 -20.59 22.33 22.13
N THR A 21 -19.81 22.78 21.15
CA THR A 21 -18.58 23.56 21.39
C THR A 21 -18.31 24.61 20.30
N GLU A 22 -17.80 25.80 20.66
CA GLU A 22 -17.24 26.79 19.72
C GLU A 22 -15.82 26.40 19.27
N VAL A 23 -15.61 25.15 18.84
CA VAL A 23 -14.30 24.74 18.35
C VAL A 23 -14.07 25.39 16.98
N LYS A 24 -13.17 26.38 16.96
CA LYS A 24 -12.64 26.93 15.72
C LYS A 24 -11.99 25.80 14.91
N GLY A 25 -12.36 25.71 13.63
CA GLY A 25 -11.77 24.78 12.67
C GLY A 25 -12.46 23.43 12.50
N ILE A 26 -13.68 23.25 13.02
CA ILE A 26 -14.48 22.04 12.73
C ILE A 26 -14.76 21.88 11.22
N ASP A 27 -14.98 22.97 10.50
CA ASP A 27 -15.23 22.92 9.05
C ASP A 27 -13.98 22.46 8.29
N GLU A 28 -12.79 22.86 8.73
CA GLU A 28 -11.51 22.36 8.20
C GLU A 28 -11.34 20.86 8.49
N ILE A 29 -11.59 20.42 9.73
CA ILE A 29 -11.52 19.00 10.12
C ILE A 29 -12.49 18.15 9.28
N THR A 30 -13.72 18.64 9.07
CA THR A 30 -14.73 17.95 8.27
C THR A 30 -14.24 17.80 6.82
N SER A 31 -13.71 18.87 6.24
CA SER A 31 -13.16 18.85 4.88
C SER A 31 -11.97 17.91 4.74
N GLU A 32 -11.07 17.87 5.73
CA GLU A 32 -9.93 16.95 5.75
C GLU A 32 -10.39 15.48 5.81
N ILE A 33 -11.41 15.17 6.60
CA ILE A 33 -11.96 13.81 6.71
C ILE A 33 -12.63 13.39 5.41
N GLU A 34 -13.44 14.24 4.79
CA GLU A 34 -14.03 13.96 3.48
C GLU A 34 -12.94 13.75 2.41
N GLY A 35 -11.87 14.55 2.46
CA GLY A 35 -10.69 14.38 1.61
C GLY A 35 -10.02 13.02 1.80
N LEU A 36 -9.79 12.60 3.05
CA LEU A 36 -9.20 11.31 3.36
C LEU A 36 -10.09 10.14 2.89
N LEU A 37 -11.42 10.23 3.09
CA LEU A 37 -12.35 9.21 2.64
C LEU A 37 -12.33 9.05 1.10
N ARG A 38 -12.22 10.16 0.37
CA ARG A 38 -12.02 10.15 -1.08
C ARG A 38 -10.70 9.50 -1.46
N ASP A 39 -9.61 9.85 -0.78
CA ASP A 39 -8.30 9.25 -1.05
C ASP A 39 -8.27 7.73 -0.78
N ILE A 40 -8.97 7.29 0.27
CA ILE A 40 -9.17 5.86 0.56
C ILE A 40 -9.94 5.18 -0.58
N TYR A 41 -11.03 5.80 -1.05
CA TYR A 41 -11.79 5.28 -2.19
C TYR A 41 -10.91 5.17 -3.46
N ASP A 42 -10.17 6.23 -3.79
CA ASP A 42 -9.29 6.27 -4.95
C ASP A 42 -8.17 5.20 -4.84
N LEU A 43 -7.64 4.98 -3.64
CA LEU A 43 -6.69 3.89 -3.38
C LEU A 43 -7.31 2.52 -3.69
N PHE A 44 -8.51 2.24 -3.19
CA PHE A 44 -9.16 0.95 -3.43
C PHE A 44 -9.52 0.74 -4.90
N MET A 45 -10.04 1.76 -5.59
CA MET A 45 -10.32 1.71 -7.02
C MET A 45 -9.04 1.50 -7.84
N GLY A 46 -7.97 2.19 -7.47
CA GLY A 46 -6.66 2.01 -8.08
C GLY A 46 -6.13 0.58 -7.89
N LEU A 47 -6.21 0.02 -6.68
CA LEU A 47 -5.82 -1.36 -6.42
C LEU A 47 -6.67 -2.36 -7.23
N GLU A 48 -7.98 -2.16 -7.31
CA GLU A 48 -8.91 -3.05 -8.03
C GLU A 48 -8.54 -3.19 -9.50
N SER A 49 -8.12 -2.09 -10.14
CA SER A 49 -7.72 -2.06 -11.56
C SER A 49 -6.55 -2.97 -11.90
N PHE A 50 -5.71 -3.34 -10.93
CA PHE A 50 -4.56 -4.21 -11.13
C PHE A 50 -4.90 -5.68 -10.91
N ASN A 51 -4.22 -6.58 -11.62
CA ASN A 51 -4.38 -8.01 -11.36
C ASN A 51 -3.92 -8.42 -9.95
N ARG A 52 -4.30 -9.63 -9.51
CA ARG A 52 -3.99 -10.17 -8.18
C ARG A 52 -2.50 -10.09 -7.82
N LYS A 53 -1.60 -10.35 -8.78
CA LYS A 53 -0.15 -10.43 -8.56
C LYS A 53 0.44 -9.05 -8.28
N LYS A 54 0.01 -8.04 -9.05
CA LYS A 54 0.38 -6.62 -8.85
C LYS A 54 -0.19 -6.08 -7.53
N ARG A 55 -1.44 -6.39 -7.19
CA ARG A 55 -2.03 -6.04 -5.88
C ARG A 55 -1.22 -6.61 -4.72
N LEU A 56 -0.86 -7.90 -4.79
CA LEU A 56 -0.02 -8.54 -3.77
C LEU A 56 1.35 -7.85 -3.64
N ALA A 57 1.98 -7.48 -4.76
CA ALA A 57 3.23 -6.74 -4.73
C ALA A 57 3.07 -5.41 -3.97
N LEU A 58 2.08 -4.58 -4.31
CA LEU A 58 1.86 -3.29 -3.66
C LEU A 58 1.57 -3.44 -2.16
N LEU A 59 0.65 -4.33 -1.79
CA LEU A 59 0.27 -4.55 -0.39
C LEU A 59 1.48 -5.03 0.44
N LYS A 60 2.22 -6.04 -0.05
CA LYS A 60 3.34 -6.60 0.70
C LYS A 60 4.54 -5.63 0.76
N LEU A 61 4.82 -4.88 -0.32
CA LEU A 61 5.82 -3.81 -0.30
C LEU A 61 5.45 -2.70 0.69
N ALA A 62 4.16 -2.35 0.81
CA ALA A 62 3.70 -1.38 1.80
C ALA A 62 3.94 -1.86 3.24
N HIS A 63 3.61 -3.12 3.55
CA HIS A 63 3.84 -3.71 4.88
C HIS A 63 5.33 -3.78 5.24
N LEU A 64 6.18 -3.99 4.23
CA LEU A 64 7.62 -4.12 4.41
C LEU A 64 8.36 -2.78 4.42
N PHE A 65 7.73 -1.66 4.06
CA PHE A 65 8.37 -0.36 4.09
C PHE A 65 9.00 -0.06 5.48
N PRO A 66 10.26 0.43 5.55
CA PRO A 66 11.11 0.95 4.46
C PRO A 66 12.06 -0.08 3.80
N LYS A 67 11.86 -1.39 3.98
CA LYS A 67 12.72 -2.41 3.35
C LYS A 67 12.57 -2.40 1.82
N THR A 68 13.66 -2.69 1.13
CA THR A 68 13.69 -2.98 -0.31
C THR A 68 13.71 -4.48 -0.54
N LEU A 69 13.14 -4.94 -1.66
CA LEU A 69 13.09 -6.34 -2.06
C LEU A 69 13.94 -6.60 -3.31
N THR A 70 14.60 -7.75 -3.36
CA THR A 70 15.17 -8.22 -4.63
C THR A 70 14.07 -8.69 -5.58
N THR A 71 14.37 -8.87 -6.87
CA THR A 71 13.43 -9.52 -7.80
C THR A 71 13.05 -10.94 -7.35
N ALA A 72 13.95 -11.66 -6.66
CA ALA A 72 13.68 -13.01 -6.17
C ALA A 72 12.70 -12.99 -5.00
N ASP A 73 12.85 -12.05 -4.08
CA ASP A 73 11.90 -11.85 -2.97
C ASP A 73 10.55 -11.40 -3.52
N LEU A 74 10.56 -10.49 -4.49
CA LEU A 74 9.34 -10.03 -5.16
C LEU A 74 8.57 -11.19 -5.82
N ARG A 75 9.27 -12.18 -6.38
CA ARG A 75 8.65 -13.39 -6.93
C ARG A 75 7.88 -14.16 -5.84
N LYS A 76 8.45 -14.30 -4.65
CA LYS A 76 7.83 -14.98 -3.51
C LYS A 76 6.63 -14.21 -2.99
N VAL A 77 6.74 -12.91 -2.77
CA VAL A 77 5.64 -12.09 -2.25
C VAL A 77 4.47 -12.03 -3.25
N MET A 78 4.77 -12.05 -4.56
CA MET A 78 3.77 -12.21 -5.61
C MET A 78 3.24 -13.65 -5.76
N GLU A 79 3.71 -14.61 -4.95
CA GLU A 79 3.30 -16.01 -4.94
C GLU A 79 3.48 -16.70 -6.31
N TYR A 80 4.54 -16.36 -7.03
CA TYR A 80 4.94 -17.13 -8.21
C TYR A 80 5.74 -18.36 -7.79
N SER A 81 5.74 -19.39 -8.63
CA SER A 81 6.56 -20.58 -8.40
C SER A 81 8.05 -20.27 -8.51
N GLU A 82 8.90 -21.09 -7.89
CA GLU A 82 10.36 -20.95 -8.00
C GLU A 82 10.90 -21.13 -9.42
N ASN A 83 10.11 -21.76 -10.29
CA ASN A 83 10.45 -21.94 -11.71
C ASN A 83 10.10 -20.71 -12.56
N THR A 84 9.32 -19.77 -12.02
CA THR A 84 8.98 -18.53 -12.72
C THR A 84 10.24 -17.68 -12.89
N SER A 85 10.52 -17.28 -14.13
CA SER A 85 11.73 -16.51 -14.44
C SER A 85 11.68 -15.11 -13.82
N LEU A 86 12.84 -14.62 -13.36
CA LEU A 86 12.94 -13.27 -12.79
C LEU A 86 12.65 -12.18 -13.84
N SER A 87 12.88 -12.45 -15.13
CA SER A 87 12.52 -11.54 -16.22
C SER A 87 11.00 -11.39 -16.36
N TYR A 88 10.24 -12.48 -16.20
CA TYR A 88 8.79 -12.43 -16.21
C TYR A 88 8.26 -11.58 -15.06
N VAL A 89 8.76 -11.80 -13.84
CA VAL A 89 8.38 -11.00 -12.66
C VAL A 89 8.67 -9.51 -12.87
N ARG A 90 9.82 -9.15 -13.46
CA ARG A 90 10.17 -7.76 -13.81
C ARG A 90 9.19 -7.15 -14.81
N ASN A 91 8.82 -7.89 -15.85
CA ASN A 91 7.87 -7.42 -16.84
C ASN A 91 6.49 -7.21 -16.23
N GLU A 92 6.07 -8.10 -15.32
CA GLU A 92 4.78 -8.00 -14.63
C GLU A 92 4.65 -6.71 -13.80
N ILE A 93 5.72 -6.26 -13.14
CA ILE A 93 5.68 -5.02 -12.33
C ILE A 93 6.00 -3.75 -13.11
N LYS A 94 6.25 -3.84 -14.42
CA LYS A 94 6.63 -2.68 -15.23
C LYS A 94 5.54 -1.59 -15.24
N GLU A 95 4.28 -1.99 -15.30
CA GLU A 95 3.14 -1.06 -15.22
C GLU A 95 3.11 -0.31 -13.88
N LEU A 96 3.52 -0.96 -12.77
CA LEU A 96 3.59 -0.32 -11.45
C LEU A 96 4.75 0.70 -11.38
N GLU A 97 5.88 0.41 -12.03
CA GLU A 97 7.00 1.36 -12.18
C GLU A 97 6.58 2.55 -13.05
N GLU A 98 5.94 2.31 -14.19
CA GLU A 98 5.44 3.33 -15.11
C GLU A 98 4.37 4.22 -14.47
N ALA A 99 3.51 3.66 -13.62
CA ALA A 99 2.53 4.39 -12.81
C ALA A 99 3.14 5.08 -11.57
N ASN A 100 4.46 5.01 -11.38
CA ASN A 100 5.19 5.62 -10.26
C ASN A 100 4.70 5.14 -8.87
N LEU A 101 4.19 3.90 -8.79
CA LEU A 101 3.71 3.30 -7.53
C LEU A 101 4.84 2.57 -6.78
N ILE A 102 5.86 2.13 -7.52
CA ILE A 102 7.07 1.52 -6.98
C ILE A 102 8.31 2.23 -7.53
N VAL A 103 9.42 2.12 -6.82
CA VAL A 103 10.74 2.58 -7.27
C VAL A 103 11.63 1.37 -7.45
N ILE A 104 12.29 1.29 -8.61
CA ILE A 104 13.28 0.25 -8.92
C ILE A 104 14.67 0.89 -8.95
N ASN A 105 15.48 0.60 -7.94
CA ASN A 105 16.87 1.02 -7.92
C ASN A 105 17.70 0.07 -8.80
N LYS A 106 18.15 0.60 -9.95
CA LYS A 106 18.97 -0.11 -10.93
C LYS A 106 20.44 0.18 -10.65
N TYR A 107 21.17 -0.80 -10.12
CA TYR A 107 22.63 -0.69 -10.00
C TYR A 107 23.26 -0.62 -11.40
N LYS A 108 24.38 0.09 -11.53
CA LYS A 108 25.14 0.20 -12.79
C LYS A 108 25.62 -1.17 -13.31
N ASP A 109 25.82 -2.12 -12.41
CA ASP A 109 26.13 -3.51 -12.76
C ASP A 109 24.84 -4.32 -12.95
N LYS A 110 24.63 -4.83 -14.18
CA LYS A 110 23.49 -5.67 -14.57
C LYS A 110 23.41 -7.00 -13.80
N LYS A 111 24.49 -7.40 -13.12
CA LYS A 111 24.56 -8.64 -12.32
C LYS A 111 23.99 -8.47 -10.91
N LEU A 112 23.89 -7.25 -10.39
CA LEU A 112 23.33 -7.02 -9.06
C LEU A 112 21.79 -7.08 -9.11
N PRO A 113 21.14 -7.68 -8.09
CA PRO A 113 19.69 -7.75 -8.04
C PRO A 113 19.10 -6.34 -7.92
N PHE A 114 18.10 -6.05 -8.77
CA PHE A 114 17.29 -4.85 -8.62
C PHE A 114 16.67 -4.80 -7.23
N GLN A 115 16.70 -3.62 -6.64
CA GLN A 115 16.03 -3.36 -5.37
C GLN A 115 14.72 -2.63 -5.68
N ILE A 116 13.60 -3.27 -5.36
CA ILE A 116 12.25 -2.75 -5.56
C ILE A 116 11.71 -2.30 -4.21
N GLN A 117 11.11 -1.12 -4.16
CA GLN A 117 10.41 -0.61 -2.98
C GLN A 117 9.12 0.08 -3.38
N ILE A 118 8.17 0.19 -2.45
CA ILE A 118 7.00 1.04 -2.63
C ILE A 118 7.44 2.51 -2.74
N ASN A 119 6.80 3.28 -3.62
CA ASN A 119 7.09 4.70 -3.77
C ASN A 119 6.42 5.51 -2.66
N HIS A 120 7.13 5.72 -1.54
CA HIS A 120 6.65 6.51 -0.42
C HIS A 120 6.49 8.01 -0.71
N ASN A 121 6.83 8.50 -1.91
CA ASN A 121 6.53 9.88 -2.34
C ASN A 121 5.18 9.98 -3.06
N HIS A 122 4.56 8.86 -3.45
CA HIS A 122 3.26 8.86 -4.09
C HIS A 122 2.13 8.92 -3.05
N LYS A 123 1.19 9.86 -3.19
CA LYS A 123 0.10 10.13 -2.23
C LYS A 123 -0.66 8.86 -1.81
N LEU A 124 -1.14 8.08 -2.78
CA LEU A 124 -1.89 6.85 -2.47
C LEU A 124 -1.03 5.75 -1.85
N MET A 125 0.29 5.75 -2.11
CA MET A 125 1.19 4.76 -1.53
C MET A 125 1.55 5.13 -0.09
N GLN A 126 1.67 6.43 0.23
CA GLN A 126 1.76 6.89 1.62
C GLN A 126 0.53 6.47 2.41
N LEU A 127 -0.66 6.66 1.85
CA LEU A 127 -1.90 6.21 2.48
C LEU A 127 -1.91 4.69 2.66
N LEU A 128 -1.49 3.93 1.64
CA LEU A 128 -1.43 2.48 1.74
C LEU A 128 -0.46 2.02 2.85
N ILE A 129 0.74 2.62 2.91
CA ILE A 129 1.73 2.37 3.97
C ILE A 129 1.12 2.69 5.34
N ALA A 130 0.43 3.83 5.49
CA ALA A 130 -0.22 4.19 6.74
C ALA A 130 -1.28 3.16 7.16
N LEU A 131 -2.10 2.68 6.23
CA LEU A 131 -3.12 1.66 6.52
C LEU A 131 -2.51 0.31 6.99
N THR A 132 -1.27 0.01 6.61
CA THR A 132 -0.60 -1.21 7.08
C THR A 132 -0.32 -1.22 8.58
N SER A 133 -0.37 -0.06 9.26
CA SER A 133 -0.18 0.00 10.72
C SER A 133 -1.22 -0.81 11.49
N PHE A 134 -2.39 -1.07 10.89
CA PHE A 134 -3.45 -1.88 11.49
C PHE A 134 -3.26 -3.40 11.26
N GLY A 135 -2.32 -3.80 10.39
CA GLY A 135 -2.10 -5.20 10.01
C GLY A 135 -0.76 -5.75 10.50
N ILE A 136 -0.47 -5.62 11.79
CA ILE A 136 0.82 -6.02 12.39
C ILE A 136 1.09 -7.51 12.17
N GLU A 137 0.09 -8.37 12.44
CA GLU A 137 0.22 -9.82 12.23
C GLU A 137 0.53 -10.16 10.77
N TYR A 138 -0.14 -9.48 9.82
CA TYR A 138 0.14 -9.67 8.39
C TYR A 138 1.54 -9.20 8.01
N LYS A 139 2.05 -8.13 8.64
CA LYS A 139 3.42 -7.65 8.41
C LYS A 139 4.45 -8.71 8.82
N GLU A 140 4.26 -9.38 9.96
CA GLU A 140 5.14 -10.44 10.44
C GLU A 140 5.14 -11.62 9.46
N MET A 141 3.96 -12.10 9.07
CA MET A 141 3.82 -13.19 8.08
C MET A 141 4.52 -12.86 6.75
N VAL A 142 4.43 -11.60 6.29
CA VAL A 142 5.06 -11.17 5.04
C VAL A 142 6.58 -11.05 5.20
N ALA A 143 7.07 -10.63 6.37
CA ALA A 143 8.51 -10.57 6.64
C ALA A 143 9.14 -11.97 6.61
N GLU A 144 8.49 -12.96 7.24
CA GLU A 144 8.93 -14.36 7.25
C GLU A 144 9.07 -14.94 5.83
N GLN A 145 8.11 -14.68 4.94
CA GLN A 145 8.16 -15.13 3.53
C GLN A 145 9.41 -14.67 2.78
N VAL A 146 9.96 -13.52 3.17
CA VAL A 146 11.15 -12.93 2.54
C VAL A 146 12.42 -13.37 3.26
N GLU A 147 12.39 -13.54 4.57
CA GLU A 147 13.56 -13.83 5.42
C GLU A 147 14.00 -15.30 5.45
N GLU A 148 13.17 -16.25 5.00
CA GLU A 148 13.44 -17.71 4.92
C GLU A 148 14.73 -18.15 4.14
N LYS A 149 15.63 -17.24 3.74
CA LYS A 149 16.94 -17.57 3.14
C LYS A 149 18.14 -16.75 3.64
N ASN A 150 18.05 -16.09 4.79
CA ASN A 150 19.26 -15.55 5.45
C ASN A 150 20.00 -16.58 6.32
N GLU A 151 19.56 -17.84 6.33
CA GLU A 151 20.26 -19.02 6.86
C GLU A 151 20.62 -20.00 5.72
#